data_AF-A0AA37HFF0-F1
#
_entry.id   AF-A0AA37HFF0-F1
#
_cell.length_a   1.000
_cell.length_b   1.000
_cell.length_c   1.000
_cell.angle_alpha   90.00
_cell.angle_beta   90.00
_cell.angle_gamma   90.00
#
_symmetry.space_group_name_H-M   'P 1'
#
loop_
_entity.id
_entity.type
_entity.pdbx_description
1 polymer ?
#
loop_
_entity_poly.entity_id
_entity_poly.type
_entity_poly.pdbx_seq_one_letter_code
_entity_poly.pdbx_strand_id
1 'polypeptide(L)'
;MNAIQVASAFRALLIFVGGILVAKGWLTAEQISNLTDASTLTAVVGAVMAIASFAYGLWARRPAGLMDAAASLPQVSRITVTPSAAPLADAVPSPKVTAQ
;
A
#
# COMPACT_ATOMS: atom_id res chain seq x y z
N MET A 1 -8.02 -7.23 -20.01
CA MET A 1 -8.22 -8.36 -19.09
C MET A 1 -9.30 -7.98 -18.10
N ASN A 2 -10.33 -8.82 -17.92
CA ASN A 2 -11.42 -8.59 -16.97
C ASN A 2 -10.98 -9.05 -15.57
N ALA A 3 -11.49 -8.41 -14.50
CA ALA A 3 -11.22 -8.76 -13.10
C ALA A 3 -11.40 -10.26 -12.79
N ILE A 4 -12.37 -10.91 -13.44
CA ILE A 4 -12.63 -12.35 -13.29
C ILE A 4 -11.46 -13.20 -13.83
N GLN A 5 -10.81 -12.75 -14.92
CA GLN A 5 -9.66 -13.44 -15.50
C GLN A 5 -8.40 -13.27 -14.65
N VAL A 6 -8.22 -12.10 -14.04
CA VAL A 6 -7.09 -11.85 -13.12
C VAL A 6 -7.26 -12.69 -11.86
N ALA A 7 -8.47 -12.74 -11.29
CA ALA A 7 -8.75 -13.55 -10.11
C ALA A 7 -8.57 -15.05 -10.36
N SER A 8 -9.01 -15.57 -11.51
CA SER A 8 -8.83 -16.98 -11.88
C SER A 8 -7.36 -17.33 -12.14
N ALA A 9 -6.60 -16.46 -12.82
CA ALA A 9 -5.16 -16.64 -13.00
C ALA A 9 -4.41 -16.65 -11.65
N PHE A 10 -4.75 -15.73 -10.75
CA PHE A 10 -4.16 -15.67 -9.42
C PHE A 10 -4.50 -16.90 -8.57
N ARG A 11 -5.75 -17.37 -8.64
CA ARG A 11 -6.17 -18.61 -7.97
C ARG A 11 -5.38 -19.83 -8.49
N ALA A 12 -5.20 -19.93 -9.80
CA ALA A 12 -4.40 -21.00 -10.40
C ALA A 12 -2.94 -20.97 -9.91
N LEU A 13 -2.35 -19.77 -9.82
CA LEU A 13 -1.02 -19.58 -9.25
C LEU A 13 -0.94 -20.04 -7.78
N LEU A 14 -1.93 -19.67 -6.96
CA LEU A 14 -1.98 -20.06 -5.55
C LEU A 14 -2.17 -21.56 -5.35
N ILE A 15 -2.99 -22.21 -6.19
CA ILE A 15 -3.15 -23.67 -6.17
C ILE A 15 -1.83 -24.36 -6.56
N PHE A 16 -1.14 -23.83 -7.58
CA PHE A 16 0.13 -24.38 -8.04
C PHE A 16 1.25 -24.24 -7.00
N VAL A 17 1.49 -23.01 -6.52
CA VAL A 17 2.49 -22.74 -5.49
C VAL A 17 2.12 -23.44 -4.18
N GLY A 18 0.84 -23.40 -3.83
CA GLY A 18 0.29 -24.10 -2.69
C GLY A 18 0.58 -25.61 -2.74
N GLY A 19 0.30 -26.28 -3.86
CA GLY A 19 0.60 -27.71 -4.03
C GLY A 19 2.07 -28.03 -3.76
N ILE A 20 2.98 -27.14 -4.16
CA ILE A 20 4.42 -27.26 -3.89
C ILE A 20 4.73 -27.09 -2.39
N LEU A 21 4.10 -26.13 -1.70
CA LEU A 21 4.31 -25.94 -0.27
C LEU A 21 3.74 -27.10 0.58
N VAL A 22 2.63 -27.72 0.17
CA VAL A 22 2.12 -28.96 0.79
C VAL A 22 3.06 -30.13 0.55
N ALA A 23 3.59 -30.29 -0.67
CA ALA A 23 4.55 -31.34 -0.97
C ALA A 23 5.85 -31.21 -0.14
N LYS A 24 6.21 -29.98 0.25
CA LYS A 24 7.34 -29.69 1.15
C LYS A 24 7.00 -29.81 2.64
N GLY A 25 5.74 -30.09 3.00
CA GLY A 25 5.27 -30.22 4.38
C GLY A 25 5.18 -28.90 5.13
N TRP A 26 5.24 -27.75 4.45
CA TRP A 26 5.19 -26.43 5.08
C TRP A 26 3.76 -25.97 5.39
N LEU A 27 2.79 -26.50 4.66
CA LEU A 27 1.36 -26.24 4.82
C LEU A 27 0.60 -27.55 4.73
N THR A 28 -0.56 -27.64 5.39
CA THR A 28 -1.50 -28.75 5.20
C THR A 28 -2.45 -28.43 4.03
N ALA A 29 -2.99 -29.47 3.38
CA ALA A 29 -3.92 -29.31 2.26
C ALA A 29 -5.18 -28.50 2.63
N GLU A 30 -5.61 -28.59 3.88
CA GLU A 30 -6.72 -27.81 4.43
C GLU A 30 -6.43 -26.31 4.46
N GLN A 31 -5.20 -25.91 4.82
CA GLN A 31 -4.80 -24.50 4.82
C GLN A 31 -4.85 -23.90 3.41
N ILE A 32 -4.50 -24.67 2.39
CA ILE A 32 -4.54 -24.21 1.00
C ILE A 32 -5.96 -24.16 0.46
N SER A 33 -6.79 -25.15 0.78
CA SER A 33 -8.21 -25.14 0.42
C SER A 33 -8.88 -23.88 0.96
N ASN A 34 -8.61 -23.51 2.22
CA ASN A 34 -9.14 -22.30 2.83
C ASN A 34 -8.59 -21.01 2.18
N LEU A 35 -7.32 -20.98 1.81
CA LEU A 35 -6.69 -19.84 1.13
C LEU A 35 -7.16 -19.65 -0.32
N THR A 36 -7.56 -20.73 -0.99
CA THR A 36 -8.00 -20.71 -2.39
C THR A 36 -9.51 -20.63 -2.54
N ASP A 37 -10.28 -20.68 -1.44
CA ASP A 37 -11.70 -20.39 -1.49
C ASP A 37 -11.93 -18.93 -1.90
N ALA A 38 -12.80 -18.71 -2.88
CA ALA A 38 -13.03 -17.41 -3.47
C ALA A 38 -13.59 -16.42 -2.43
N SER A 39 -14.40 -16.91 -1.48
CA SER A 39 -14.96 -16.10 -0.39
C SER A 39 -13.85 -15.59 0.54
N THR A 40 -12.99 -16.49 1.02
CA THR A 40 -11.86 -16.21 1.91
C THR A 40 -10.81 -15.34 1.22
N LEU A 41 -10.46 -15.64 -0.03
CA LEU A 41 -9.48 -14.89 -0.80
C LEU A 41 -9.96 -13.45 -1.05
N THR A 42 -11.24 -13.28 -1.40
CA THR A 42 -11.83 -11.94 -1.58
C THR A 42 -11.85 -11.17 -0.25
N ALA A 43 -12.21 -11.84 0.85
CA ALA A 43 -12.22 -11.23 2.18
C ALA A 43 -10.83 -10.81 2.64
N VAL A 44 -9.80 -11.65 2.47
CA VAL A 44 -8.41 -11.36 2.83
C VAL A 44 -7.85 -10.24 1.98
N VAL A 45 -8.03 -10.29 0.65
CA VAL A 45 -7.58 -9.21 -0.24
C VAL A 45 -8.30 -7.90 0.10
N GLY A 46 -9.60 -7.95 0.35
CA GLY A 46 -10.38 -6.79 0.78
C GLY A 46 -9.86 -6.20 2.11
N ALA A 47 -9.57 -7.04 3.09
CA ALA A 47 -9.01 -6.62 4.37
C ALA A 47 -7.61 -6.01 4.22
N VAL A 48 -6.73 -6.63 3.44
CA VAL A 48 -5.38 -6.10 3.16
C VAL A 48 -5.46 -4.75 2.46
N MET A 49 -6.33 -4.62 1.45
CA MET A 49 -6.53 -3.35 0.74
C MET A 49 -7.12 -2.28 1.64
N ALA A 50 -8.05 -2.63 2.54
CA ALA A 50 -8.60 -1.69 3.52
C ALA A 50 -7.53 -1.19 4.49
N ILE A 51 -6.72 -2.09 5.05
CA ILE A 51 -5.62 -1.75 5.96
C ILE A 51 -4.57 -0.90 5.24
N ALA A 52 -4.18 -1.29 4.03
CA ALA A 52 -3.20 -0.57 3.24
C ALA A 52 -3.71 0.84 2.86
N SER A 53 -4.98 0.96 2.47
CA SER A 53 -5.60 2.25 2.14
C SER A 53 -5.72 3.14 3.38
N PHE A 54 -6.05 2.57 4.54
CA PHE A 54 -6.09 3.28 5.81
C PHE A 54 -4.70 3.78 6.22
N ALA A 55 -3.70 2.89 6.18
CA ALA A 55 -2.31 3.24 6.49
C ALA A 55 -1.77 4.31 5.53
N TYR A 56 -2.04 4.18 4.23
CA TYR A 56 -1.68 5.19 3.23
C TYR A 56 -2.40 6.51 3.47
N GLY A 57 -3.69 6.49 3.81
CA GLY A 57 -4.45 7.70 4.13
C GLY A 57 -3.89 8.43 5.35
N LEU A 58 -3.50 7.69 6.39
CA LEU A 58 -2.85 8.26 7.57
C LEU A 58 -1.47 8.83 7.23
N TRP A 59 -0.69 8.10 6.41
CA TRP A 59 0.61 8.53 5.95
C TRP A 59 0.55 9.77 5.04
N ALA A 60 -0.41 9.86 4.13
CA ALA A 60 -0.56 11.01 3.24
C ALA A 60 -1.01 12.27 4.00
N ARG A 61 -1.81 12.11 5.06
CA ARG A 61 -2.30 13.22 5.91
C ARG A 61 -1.29 13.71 6.95
N ARG A 62 -0.11 13.11 7.03
CA ARG A 62 0.96 13.63 7.90
C ARG A 62 1.36 15.05 7.45
N PRO A 63 1.82 15.94 8.35
CA PRO A 63 2.18 17.32 8.00
C PRO A 63 3.15 17.41 6.81
N ALA A 64 4.16 16.54 6.75
CA ALA A 64 5.10 16.46 5.63
C ALA A 64 4.42 16.05 4.30
N GLY A 65 3.42 15.16 4.34
CA GLY A 65 2.66 14.75 3.14
C GLY A 65 1.76 15.86 2.60
N LEU A 66 1.19 16.67 3.50
CA LEU A 66 0.42 17.86 3.12
C LEU A 66 1.31 18.95 2.51
N MET A 67 2.52 19.14 3.05
CA MET A 67 3.51 20.08 2.50
C MET A 67 4.02 19.63 1.13
N ASP A 68 4.27 18.34 0.94
CA ASP A 68 4.67 17.76 -0.35
C ASP A 68 3.56 17.93 -1.40
N ALA A 69 2.30 17.63 -1.03
CA ALA A 69 1.14 17.86 -1.88
C ALA A 69 0.99 19.34 -2.27
N ALA A 70 1.20 20.27 -1.33
CA ALA A 70 1.17 21.69 -1.61
C ALA A 70 2.33 22.13 -2.54
N ALA A 71 3.53 21.60 -2.36
CA ALA A 71 4.70 21.92 -3.19
C ALA A 71 4.56 21.39 -4.63
N SER A 72 3.80 20.31 -4.81
CA SER A 72 3.50 19.73 -6.13
C SER A 72 2.63 20.64 -7.02
N LEU A 73 1.92 21.61 -6.42
CA LEU A 73 1.07 22.53 -7.17
C LEU A 73 1.91 23.54 -7.99
N PRO A 74 1.56 23.77 -9.28
CA PRO A 74 2.30 24.69 -10.14
C PRO A 74 2.13 26.16 -9.72
N GLN A 75 1.05 26.47 -8.99
CA GLN A 75 0.73 27.81 -8.48
C GLN A 75 1.55 28.17 -7.23
N VAL A 76 2.15 27.19 -6.56
CA VAL A 76 2.93 27.40 -5.34
C VAL A 76 4.38 27.64 -5.71
N SER A 77 4.85 28.85 -5.44
CA SER A 77 6.22 29.30 -5.70
C SER A 77 7.17 28.99 -4.53
N ARG A 78 6.72 29.20 -3.28
CA ARG A 78 7.53 28.98 -2.07
C ARG A 78 6.65 28.59 -0.88
N ILE A 79 7.14 27.66 -0.06
CA ILE A 79 6.57 27.29 1.24
C ILE A 79 7.65 27.54 2.31
N THR A 80 7.38 28.50 3.20
CA THR A 80 8.24 28.81 4.34
C THR A 80 7.70 28.19 5.61
N VAL A 81 8.55 27.47 6.34
CA VAL A 81 8.23 26.88 7.64
C VAL A 81 9.05 27.54 8.74
N THR A 82 8.45 27.66 9.92
CA THR A 82 9.09 28.22 11.12
C THR A 82 10.33 27.41 11.53
N PRO A 83 11.34 28.02 12.17
CA PRO A 83 12.58 27.33 12.53
C PRO A 83 12.35 26.12 13.45
N SER A 84 11.31 26.17 14.30
CA SER A 84 10.90 25.04 15.15
C SER A 84 10.39 23.82 14.39
N ALA A 85 10.06 23.97 13.11
CA ALA A 85 9.59 22.92 12.20
C ALA A 85 10.63 22.56 11.12
N ALA A 86 11.89 22.99 11.26
CA ALA A 86 12.98 22.65 10.34
C ALA A 86 13.11 21.15 10.02
N PRO A 87 12.93 20.21 10.97
CA PRO A 87 12.98 18.76 10.66
C PRO A 87 11.88 18.32 9.69
N LEU A 88 10.75 19.03 9.64
CA LEU A 88 9.68 18.75 8.68
C LEU A 88 9.98 19.30 7.29
N ALA A 89 10.76 20.38 7.19
CA ALA A 89 11.23 20.91 5.92
C ALA A 89 12.18 19.92 5.24
N ASP A 90 13.12 19.35 6.00
CA ASP A 90 14.09 18.37 5.51
C ASP A 90 13.44 17.04 5.09
N ALA A 91 12.29 16.70 5.69
CA ALA A 91 11.53 15.50 5.36
C ALA A 91 10.75 15.60 4.04
N VAL A 92 10.66 16.78 3.43
CA VAL A 92 9.97 17.02 2.15
C VAL A 92 11.03 17.29 1.06
N PRO A 93 11.29 16.34 0.15
CA PRO A 93 12.27 16.52 -0.91
C PRO A 93 11.71 17.42 -2.03
N SER A 94 11.57 18.72 -1.76
CA SER A 94 11.13 19.73 -2.73
C SER A 94 11.94 21.02 -2.60
N PRO A 95 12.47 21.56 -3.71
CA PRO A 95 13.26 22.81 -3.71
C PRO A 95 12.42 24.05 -3.35
N LYS A 96 11.10 23.90 -3.25
CA LYS A 96 10.15 24.97 -2.90
C LYS A 96 9.92 25.11 -1.38
N VAL A 97 10.33 24.12 -0.60
CA VAL A 97 10.14 24.09 0.86
C VAL A 97 11.43 24.53 1.53
N THR A 98 11.38 25.61 2.32
CA THR A 98 12.55 26.17 3.00
C THR A 98 12.22 26.52 4.45
N ALA A 99 13.09 26.15 5.38
CA ALA A 99 13.05 26.68 6.75
C ALA A 99 13.60 28.12 6.75
N GLN A 100 12.94 29.02 7.49
CA GLN A 100 13.34 30.43 7.64
C GLN A 100 14.03 30.68 8.97
#